data_AF-G4T2K1-F1
#
_entry.id   AF-G4T2K1-F1
#
_cell.length_a   1.000
_cell.length_b   1.000
_cell.length_c   1.000
_cell.angle_alpha   90.00
_cell.angle_beta   90.00
_cell.angle_gamma   90.00
#
_symmetry.space_group_name_H-M   'P 1'
#
loop_
_entity.id
_entity.type
_entity.pdbx_description
1 polymer ?
#
loop_
_entity_poly.entity_id
_entity_poly.type
_entity_poly.pdbx_seq_one_letter_code
_entity_poly.pdbx_strand_id
1 'polypeptide(L)'
;MDKNDRVMNMKLFSGLIVLLLIVSTAKAYAEFYEVPMMDAKWDVESGQSECLLKQTVPNYGVAVFSHRSGAALKFSLQERRVKADIIKANVIEATAPWIHKELASPNHAVYLDDAAHGRDFDRLSVYGNAAEDMLDALLRGNAPTFVYVRASTVLDMREIRVSVSPVKFLESYDDFVQCREKLLHSRSRVVY
;
A
#
# COMPACT_ATOMS: atom_id res chain seq x y z
N MET A 1 7.63 23.68 -59.38
CA MET A 1 7.45 23.08 -58.04
C MET A 1 8.81 22.93 -57.42
N ASP A 2 9.09 23.83 -56.49
CA ASP A 2 10.41 24.34 -56.14
C ASP A 2 11.21 23.35 -55.27
N LYS A 3 12.50 23.19 -55.58
CA LYS A 3 13.45 22.34 -54.85
C LYS A 3 13.68 22.90 -53.44
N ASN A 4 13.47 24.21 -53.25
CA ASN A 4 13.66 24.92 -52.00
C ASN A 4 12.62 24.55 -50.93
N ASP A 5 11.37 24.29 -51.34
CA ASP A 5 10.27 23.91 -50.42
C ASP A 5 10.48 22.53 -49.79
N ARG A 6 11.05 21.59 -50.55
CA ARG A 6 11.39 20.25 -50.04
C ARG A 6 12.50 20.27 -49.00
N VAL A 7 13.49 21.15 -49.16
CA VAL A 7 14.61 21.29 -48.21
C VAL A 7 14.15 21.99 -46.93
N MET A 8 13.26 22.99 -47.04
CA MET A 8 12.66 23.68 -45.90
C MET A 8 11.82 22.71 -45.04
N ASN A 9 10.95 21.92 -45.69
CA ASN A 9 10.12 20.92 -45.00
C ASN A 9 10.97 19.81 -44.36
N MET A 10 12.06 19.37 -44.99
CA MET A 10 12.97 18.37 -44.42
C MET A 10 13.68 18.87 -43.14
N LYS A 11 14.09 20.15 -43.11
CA LYS A 11 14.70 20.78 -41.92
C LYS A 11 13.70 20.99 -40.79
N LEU A 12 12.47 21.37 -41.13
CA LEU A 12 11.36 21.49 -40.17
C LEU A 12 10.99 20.13 -39.54
N PHE A 13 10.88 19.07 -40.35
CA PHE A 13 10.63 17.71 -39.85
C PHE A 13 11.79 17.19 -39.00
N SER A 14 13.03 17.45 -39.39
CA SER A 14 14.21 17.05 -38.61
C SER A 14 14.28 17.77 -37.26
N GLY A 15 13.96 19.06 -37.19
CA GLY A 15 13.88 19.81 -35.94
C GLY A 15 12.76 19.32 -35.00
N LEU A 16 11.60 18.95 -35.57
CA LEU A 16 10.48 18.41 -34.80
C LEU A 16 10.80 17.03 -34.20
N ILE A 17 11.51 16.17 -34.92
CA ILE A 17 11.94 14.85 -34.44
C ILE A 17 12.95 14.98 -33.28
N VAL A 18 13.89 15.93 -33.37
CA VAL A 18 14.85 16.20 -32.28
C VAL A 18 14.12 16.74 -31.04
N LEU A 19 13.14 17.62 -31.20
CA LEU A 19 12.32 18.11 -30.09
C LEU A 19 11.49 16.98 -29.44
N LEU A 20 10.92 16.08 -30.24
CA LEU A 20 10.15 14.94 -29.75
C LEU A 20 11.02 13.95 -28.95
N LEU A 21 12.26 13.72 -29.40
CA LEU A 21 13.22 12.85 -28.72
C LEU A 21 13.65 13.42 -27.36
N ILE A 22 13.79 14.74 -27.23
CA ILE A 22 14.15 15.39 -25.96
C ILE A 22 13.01 15.31 -24.92
N VAL A 23 11.74 15.38 -25.36
CA VAL A 23 10.58 15.29 -24.46
C VAL A 23 10.36 13.87 -23.93
N SER A 24 10.87 12.85 -24.62
CA SER A 24 10.62 11.44 -24.30
C SER A 24 11.38 10.89 -23.08
N THR A 25 12.24 11.67 -22.41
CA THR A 25 13.00 11.19 -21.24
C THR A 25 12.25 11.33 -19.90
N ALA A 26 10.91 11.39 -19.91
CA ALA A 26 10.12 11.32 -18.69
C ALA A 26 10.29 9.95 -18.05
N LYS A 27 11.19 9.86 -17.05
CA LYS A 27 11.41 8.63 -16.31
C LYS A 27 10.32 8.47 -15.26
N ALA A 28 9.36 7.59 -15.53
CA ALA A 28 8.44 7.10 -14.51
C ALA A 28 9.22 6.15 -13.59
N TYR A 29 9.59 6.61 -12.40
CA TYR A 29 10.15 5.77 -11.35
C TYR A 29 9.03 5.36 -10.40
N ALA A 30 8.84 4.05 -10.25
CA ALA A 30 8.03 3.48 -9.18
C ALA A 30 8.96 3.01 -8.05
N GLU A 31 8.67 3.42 -6.83
CA GLU A 31 9.39 2.99 -5.63
C GLU A 31 8.70 1.76 -5.05
N PHE A 32 9.47 0.70 -4.77
CA PHE A 32 8.96 -0.55 -4.22
C PHE A 32 9.57 -0.80 -2.85
N TYR A 33 8.71 -1.08 -1.88
CA TYR A 33 9.08 -1.46 -0.53
C TYR A 33 8.47 -2.82 -0.23
N GLU A 34 9.32 -3.80 0.06
CA GLU A 34 8.90 -5.17 0.35
C GLU A 34 9.65 -5.67 1.59
N VAL A 35 9.06 -6.62 2.29
CA VAL A 35 9.71 -7.26 3.44
C VAL A 35 10.52 -8.45 2.95
N PRO A 36 11.86 -8.44 3.12
CA PRO A 36 12.69 -9.59 2.77
C PRO A 36 12.21 -10.83 3.51
N MET A 37 12.16 -11.97 2.82
CA MET A 37 11.67 -13.23 3.39
C MET A 37 12.36 -13.60 4.72
N MET A 38 13.66 -13.34 4.85
CA MET A 38 14.44 -13.65 6.05
C MET A 38 14.09 -12.74 7.24
N ASP A 39 13.70 -11.50 6.96
CA ASP A 39 13.37 -10.49 7.98
C ASP A 39 11.87 -10.46 8.30
N ALA A 40 11.06 -11.16 7.50
CA ALA A 40 9.62 -11.23 7.67
C ALA A 40 9.28 -11.84 9.04
N LYS A 41 8.56 -11.04 9.82
CA LYS A 41 8.04 -11.38 11.13
C LYS A 41 6.71 -10.67 11.34
N TRP A 42 5.84 -11.31 12.08
CA TRP A 42 4.57 -10.76 12.52
C TRP A 42 4.58 -10.72 14.05
N ASP A 43 4.16 -9.58 14.60
CA ASP A 43 4.12 -9.35 16.04
C ASP A 43 2.66 -9.13 16.45
N VAL A 44 2.20 -9.84 17.49
CA VAL A 44 0.86 -9.67 18.06
C VAL A 44 0.94 -8.86 19.33
N GLU A 45 0.13 -7.81 19.43
CA GLU A 45 -0.10 -7.08 20.67
C GLU A 45 -1.56 -7.24 21.08
N SER A 46 -1.76 -7.86 22.25
CA SER A 46 -3.08 -8.07 22.83
C SER A 46 -3.33 -7.05 23.94
N GLY A 47 -4.34 -6.21 23.76
CA GLY A 47 -4.82 -5.25 24.75
C GLY A 47 -6.20 -5.62 25.30
N GLN A 48 -6.68 -4.87 26.30
CA GLN A 48 -7.99 -5.10 26.90
C GLN A 48 -9.15 -4.76 25.95
N SER A 49 -8.96 -3.80 25.04
CA SER A 49 -9.98 -3.30 24.12
C SER A 49 -9.57 -3.34 22.64
N GLU A 50 -8.31 -3.71 22.36
CA GLU A 50 -7.76 -3.76 21.01
C GLU A 50 -6.78 -4.92 20.84
N CYS A 51 -6.78 -5.50 19.64
CA CYS A 51 -5.83 -6.51 19.19
C CYS A 51 -5.12 -5.95 17.97
N LEU A 52 -3.79 -6.03 17.96
CA LEU A 52 -2.97 -5.57 16.86
C LEU A 52 -2.12 -6.72 16.32
N LEU A 53 -2.06 -6.84 15.01
CA LEU A 53 -1.15 -7.74 14.30
C LEU A 53 -0.31 -6.90 13.35
N LYS A 54 1.00 -6.86 13.60
CA LYS A 54 1.92 -5.88 13.03
C LYS A 54 3.02 -6.55 12.22
N GLN A 55 3.37 -5.96 11.08
CA GLN A 55 4.59 -6.29 10.36
C GLN A 55 5.34 -5.00 10.03
N THR A 56 6.63 -4.99 10.35
CA THR A 56 7.50 -3.86 9.97
C THR A 56 7.89 -4.00 8.51
N VAL A 57 7.70 -2.94 7.73
CA VAL A 57 8.20 -2.86 6.35
C VAL A 57 9.53 -2.08 6.35
N PRO A 58 10.66 -2.73 6.05
CA PRO A 58 11.98 -2.07 6.08
C PRO A 58 12.04 -0.80 5.24
N ASN A 59 12.77 0.20 5.73
CA ASN A 59 12.94 1.52 5.10
C ASN A 59 11.65 2.31 4.82
N TYR A 60 10.51 1.84 5.31
CA TYR A 60 9.22 2.44 5.04
C TYR A 60 8.43 2.75 6.31
N GLY A 61 7.95 1.72 7.01
CA GLY A 61 6.83 1.89 7.94
C GLY A 61 6.45 0.60 8.67
N VAL A 62 5.21 0.56 9.15
CA VAL A 62 4.61 -0.61 9.80
C VAL A 62 3.20 -0.80 9.23
N ALA A 63 2.92 -2.02 8.77
CA ALA A 63 1.57 -2.45 8.42
C ALA A 63 0.90 -3.05 9.67
N VAL A 64 -0.34 -2.67 9.93
CA VAL A 64 -1.07 -3.03 11.15
C VAL A 64 -2.49 -3.43 10.81
N PHE A 65 -2.84 -4.67 11.14
CA PHE A 65 -4.23 -5.05 11.36
C PHE A 65 -4.62 -4.69 12.79
N SER A 66 -5.72 -3.99 12.95
CA SER A 66 -6.23 -3.52 14.24
C SER A 66 -7.70 -3.89 14.36
N HIS A 67 -8.05 -4.62 15.40
CA HIS A 67 -9.44 -4.90 15.76
C HIS A 67 -9.73 -4.35 17.14
N ARG A 68 -10.72 -3.45 17.24
CA ARG A 68 -11.20 -2.86 18.49
C ARG A 68 -12.58 -3.37 18.81
N SER A 69 -12.90 -3.52 20.09
CA SER A 69 -14.25 -3.95 20.50
C SER A 69 -15.32 -3.02 19.93
N GLY A 70 -16.30 -3.58 19.22
CA GLY A 70 -17.39 -2.82 18.59
C GLY A 70 -17.03 -2.09 17.30
N ALA A 71 -15.80 -2.22 16.80
CA ALA A 71 -15.36 -1.64 15.53
C ALA A 71 -15.07 -2.71 14.48
N ALA A 72 -15.18 -2.34 13.21
CA ALA A 72 -14.74 -3.21 12.11
C ALA A 72 -13.21 -3.40 12.13
N LEU A 73 -12.72 -4.49 11.53
CA LEU A 73 -11.29 -4.68 11.30
C LEU A 73 -10.75 -3.51 10.48
N LYS A 74 -9.58 -3.01 10.87
CA LYS A 74 -8.83 -2.00 10.13
C LYS A 74 -7.50 -2.59 9.68
N PHE A 75 -7.15 -2.40 8.41
CA PHE A 75 -5.81 -2.66 7.92
C PHE A 75 -5.19 -1.33 7.51
N SER A 76 -4.02 -1.03 8.07
CA SER A 76 -3.41 0.28 7.91
C SER A 76 -1.91 0.20 7.68
N LEU A 77 -1.38 1.17 6.96
CA LEU A 77 0.03 1.36 6.70
C LEU A 77 0.45 2.70 7.31
N GLN A 78 1.25 2.63 8.36
CA GLN A 78 1.80 3.78 9.04
C GLN A 78 3.22 4.05 8.56
N GLU A 79 3.45 5.26 8.05
CA GLU A 79 4.79 5.69 7.67
C GLU A 79 5.65 6.05 8.89
N ARG A 80 6.98 6.08 8.70
CA ARG A 80 7.94 6.49 9.73
C ARG A 80 8.50 7.90 9.54
N ARG A 81 8.12 8.59 8.47
CA ARG A 81 8.58 9.94 8.11
C ARG A 81 7.47 10.69 7.39
N VAL A 82 7.43 12.01 7.55
CA VAL A 82 6.52 12.86 6.77
C VAL A 82 7.01 12.87 5.32
N LYS A 83 6.08 12.73 4.37
CA LYS A 83 6.34 12.72 2.93
C LYS A 83 5.33 13.66 2.22
N ALA A 84 5.56 13.95 0.95
CA ALA A 84 4.70 14.83 0.14
C ALA A 84 3.29 14.28 -0.06
N ASP A 85 2.30 15.12 -0.30
CA ASP A 85 0.88 14.74 -0.32
C ASP A 85 0.55 13.53 -1.22
N ILE A 86 -0.37 12.70 -0.72
CA ILE A 86 -0.90 11.52 -1.43
C ILE A 86 -2.10 11.96 -2.26
N ILE A 87 -2.04 11.76 -3.58
CA ILE A 87 -3.10 12.18 -4.50
C ILE A 87 -4.06 11.05 -4.87
N LYS A 88 -3.62 9.79 -4.77
CA LYS A 88 -4.41 8.59 -5.05
C LYS A 88 -3.82 7.42 -4.30
N ALA A 89 -4.65 6.61 -3.64
CA ALA A 89 -4.21 5.43 -2.93
C ALA A 89 -5.23 4.29 -3.04
N ASN A 90 -4.72 3.08 -3.22
CA ASN A 90 -5.50 1.85 -3.18
C ASN A 90 -4.69 0.75 -2.50
N VAL A 91 -5.36 -0.32 -2.11
CA VAL A 91 -4.73 -1.57 -1.67
C VAL A 91 -5.21 -2.70 -2.55
N ILE A 92 -4.26 -3.54 -2.97
CA ILE A 92 -4.47 -4.69 -3.82
C ILE A 92 -3.88 -5.94 -3.18
N GLU A 93 -4.39 -7.11 -3.54
CA GLU A 93 -3.75 -8.40 -3.32
C GLU A 93 -2.76 -8.67 -4.46
N ALA A 94 -1.46 -8.53 -4.18
CA ALA A 94 -0.42 -8.89 -5.13
C ALA A 94 -0.08 -10.38 -5.00
N THR A 95 0.08 -11.05 -6.13
CA THR A 95 0.66 -12.40 -6.16
C THR A 95 2.18 -12.33 -6.15
N ALA A 96 2.83 -13.46 -5.89
CA ALA A 96 4.28 -13.50 -5.81
C ALA A 96 4.97 -12.98 -7.10
N PRO A 97 6.14 -12.30 -7.01
CA PRO A 97 6.76 -11.61 -8.16
C PRO A 97 7.07 -12.49 -9.37
N TRP A 98 7.22 -13.81 -9.20
CA TRP A 98 7.47 -14.77 -10.28
C TRP A 98 6.21 -15.20 -11.05
N ILE A 99 5.02 -14.78 -10.61
CA ILE A 99 3.76 -15.09 -11.27
C ILE A 99 3.49 -14.01 -12.33
N HIS A 100 3.72 -14.35 -13.60
CA HIS A 100 3.55 -13.43 -14.73
C HIS A 100 2.08 -13.16 -15.14
N LYS A 101 1.10 -13.78 -14.46
CA LYS A 101 -0.32 -13.52 -14.68
C LYS A 101 -0.82 -12.57 -13.61
N GLU A 102 -1.18 -11.36 -14.03
CA GLU A 102 -1.93 -10.43 -13.20
C GLU A 102 -3.34 -11.00 -13.01
N LEU A 103 -3.56 -11.66 -11.88
CA LEU A 103 -4.92 -12.04 -11.47
C LEU A 103 -5.68 -10.74 -11.20
N ALA A 104 -6.95 -10.69 -11.60
CA ALA A 104 -7.83 -9.59 -11.22
C ALA A 104 -7.96 -9.59 -9.69
N SER A 105 -7.14 -8.78 -9.05
CA SER A 105 -7.14 -8.63 -7.60
C SER A 105 -8.26 -7.68 -7.20
N PRO A 106 -8.93 -7.92 -6.06
CA PRO A 106 -9.70 -6.88 -5.37
C PRO A 106 -8.85 -5.63 -5.25
N ASN A 107 -9.43 -4.48 -5.61
CA ASN A 107 -8.80 -3.18 -5.57
C ASN A 107 -9.65 -2.27 -4.68
N HIS A 108 -9.19 -2.02 -3.47
CA HIS A 108 -9.94 -1.25 -2.50
C HIS A 108 -9.39 0.17 -2.38
N ALA A 109 -10.28 1.15 -2.41
CA ALA A 109 -9.92 2.53 -2.12
C ALA A 109 -9.38 2.64 -0.69
N VAL A 110 -8.31 3.42 -0.54
CA VAL A 110 -7.65 3.65 0.74
C VAL A 110 -7.99 5.04 1.24
N TYR A 111 -8.24 5.14 2.54
CA TYR A 111 -8.49 6.39 3.24
C TYR A 111 -7.21 6.92 3.89
N LEU A 112 -7.05 8.23 3.90
CA LEU A 112 -6.01 8.89 4.68
C LEU A 112 -6.61 9.18 6.06
N ASP A 113 -6.15 8.46 7.09
CA ASP A 113 -6.52 8.73 8.46
C ASP A 113 -5.71 9.94 8.95
N ASP A 114 -6.40 10.91 9.57
CA ASP A 114 -5.72 12.02 10.22
C ASP A 114 -4.75 11.52 11.30
N ALA A 115 -3.57 12.11 11.33
CA ALA A 115 -2.59 11.93 12.38
C ALA A 115 -3.20 12.34 13.73
N ALA A 116 -3.63 11.37 14.53
CA ALA A 116 -4.10 11.64 15.87
C ALA A 116 -2.93 12.25 16.67
N HIS A 117 -3.00 13.55 16.94
CA HIS A 117 -2.05 14.32 17.77
C HIS A 117 -0.75 14.81 17.12
N GLY A 118 -0.78 15.30 15.87
CA GLY A 118 0.24 16.22 15.32
C GLY A 118 1.69 15.69 15.28
N ARG A 119 1.90 14.42 15.62
CA ARG A 119 3.17 13.68 15.66
C ARG A 119 3.06 12.33 14.95
N ASP A 120 1.86 11.94 14.55
CA ASP A 120 1.62 10.74 13.78
C ASP A 120 1.87 11.06 12.30
N PHE A 121 2.58 10.17 11.61
CA PHE A 121 2.76 10.24 10.16
C PHE A 121 1.45 9.82 9.45
N ASP A 122 1.31 10.19 8.18
CA ASP A 122 0.21 9.75 7.32
C ASP A 122 -0.07 8.25 7.52
N ARG A 123 -1.33 7.92 7.75
CA ARG A 123 -1.79 6.53 7.87
C ARG A 123 -2.80 6.24 6.78
N LEU A 124 -2.40 5.36 5.88
CA LEU A 124 -3.26 4.82 4.83
C LEU A 124 -4.04 3.65 5.40
N SER A 125 -5.37 3.65 5.30
CA SER A 125 -6.23 2.65 5.93
C SER A 125 -7.34 2.13 5.02
N VAL A 126 -7.68 0.85 5.19
CA VAL A 126 -8.93 0.23 4.74
C VAL A 126 -9.65 -0.43 5.90
N TYR A 127 -10.95 -0.65 5.75
CA TYR A 127 -11.85 -1.00 6.84
C TYR A 127 -12.82 -2.13 6.47
N GLY A 128 -13.28 -2.88 7.47
CA GLY A 128 -14.30 -3.91 7.31
C GLY A 128 -13.88 -4.97 6.31
N ASN A 129 -14.77 -5.29 5.36
CA ASN A 129 -14.54 -6.34 4.37
C ASN A 129 -13.24 -6.13 3.59
N ALA A 130 -12.89 -4.89 3.22
CA ALA A 130 -11.63 -4.63 2.53
C ALA A 130 -10.39 -4.99 3.37
N ALA A 131 -10.47 -4.83 4.70
CA ALA A 131 -9.41 -5.26 5.60
C ALA A 131 -9.41 -6.79 5.77
N GLU A 132 -10.58 -7.42 5.88
CA GLU A 132 -10.70 -8.89 5.95
C GLU A 132 -10.20 -9.54 4.65
N ASP A 133 -10.49 -8.97 3.47
CA ASP A 133 -10.01 -9.45 2.18
C ASP A 133 -8.47 -9.47 2.11
N MET A 134 -7.81 -8.46 2.69
CA MET A 134 -6.34 -8.42 2.78
C MET A 134 -5.78 -9.41 3.80
N LEU A 135 -6.53 -9.71 4.84
CA LEU A 135 -6.17 -10.75 5.79
C LEU A 135 -6.30 -12.15 5.15
N ASP A 136 -7.36 -12.38 4.39
CA ASP A 136 -7.57 -13.60 3.61
C ASP A 136 -6.54 -13.76 2.49
N ALA A 137 -6.09 -12.66 1.88
CA ALA A 137 -4.99 -12.67 0.92
C ALA A 137 -3.70 -13.24 1.56
N LEU A 138 -3.36 -12.82 2.78
CA LEU A 138 -2.21 -13.36 3.51
C LEU A 138 -2.39 -14.85 3.84
N LEU A 139 -3.60 -15.28 4.20
CA LEU A 139 -3.91 -16.70 4.41
C LEU A 139 -3.71 -17.55 3.14
N ARG A 140 -3.99 -16.97 1.96
CA ARG A 140 -3.71 -17.61 0.66
C ARG A 140 -2.23 -17.57 0.25
N GLY A 141 -1.37 -16.92 1.04
CA GLY A 141 0.04 -16.71 0.69
C GLY A 141 0.27 -15.59 -0.32
N ASN A 142 -0.72 -14.73 -0.56
CA ASN A 142 -0.60 -13.52 -1.37
C ASN A 142 -0.25 -12.32 -0.49
N ALA A 143 0.26 -11.26 -1.11
CA ALA A 143 0.83 -10.10 -0.44
C ALA A 143 -0.06 -8.86 -0.61
N PRO A 144 -0.79 -8.42 0.43
CA PRO A 144 -1.45 -7.12 0.43
C PRO A 144 -0.44 -6.01 0.14
N THR A 145 -0.76 -5.17 -0.83
CA THR A 145 0.14 -4.15 -1.34
C THR A 145 -0.59 -2.83 -1.46
N PHE A 146 -0.14 -1.84 -0.70
CA PHE A 146 -0.59 -0.46 -0.86
C PHE A 146 0.07 0.13 -2.11
N VAL A 147 -0.75 0.64 -3.03
CA VAL A 147 -0.31 1.30 -4.26
C VAL A 147 -0.86 2.71 -4.26
N TYR A 148 0.02 3.69 -4.22
CA TYR A 148 -0.40 5.09 -4.14
C TYR A 148 0.58 6.01 -4.86
N VAL A 149 0.07 7.16 -5.27
CA VAL A 149 0.87 8.18 -5.97
C VAL A 149 1.05 9.37 -5.05
N ARG A 150 2.29 9.83 -4.92
CA ARG A 150 2.64 11.10 -4.29
C ARG A 150 3.03 12.11 -5.34
N ALA A 151 2.71 13.37 -5.10
CA ALA A 151 3.10 14.47 -5.97
C ALA A 151 3.79 15.57 -5.15
N SER A 152 5.05 15.86 -5.45
CA SER A 152 5.70 17.07 -4.91
C SER A 152 5.40 18.29 -5.79
N THR A 153 5.21 18.06 -7.10
CA THR A 153 4.76 19.04 -8.09
C THR A 153 3.95 18.30 -9.17
N VAL A 154 3.27 19.03 -10.06
CA VAL A 154 2.55 18.43 -11.21
C VAL A 154 3.49 17.61 -12.11
N LEU A 155 4.78 17.92 -12.13
CA LEU A 155 5.80 17.25 -12.94
C LEU A 155 6.58 16.15 -12.19
N ASP A 156 6.43 16.05 -10.86
CA ASP A 156 7.07 15.02 -10.01
C ASP A 156 5.99 14.19 -9.32
N MET A 157 5.40 13.29 -10.09
CA MET A 157 4.50 12.24 -9.60
C MET A 157 5.27 10.93 -9.50
N ARG A 158 5.23 10.32 -8.32
CA ARG A 158 5.88 9.03 -8.06
C ARG A 158 4.88 8.03 -7.53
N GLU A 159 4.81 6.89 -8.21
CA GLU A 159 4.06 5.74 -7.73
C GLU A 159 4.90 5.00 -6.68
N ILE A 160 4.27 4.66 -5.57
CA ILE A 160 4.89 3.95 -4.47
C ILE A 160 4.07 2.69 -4.24
N ARG A 161 4.76 1.56 -4.16
CA ARG A 161 4.21 0.25 -3.83
C ARG A 161 4.83 -0.24 -2.53
N VAL A 162 3.99 -0.62 -1.59
CA VAL A 162 4.41 -1.11 -0.27
C VAL A 162 3.72 -2.43 0.00
N SER A 163 4.48 -3.51 -0.13
CA SER A 163 3.99 -4.87 0.00
C SER A 163 4.27 -5.44 1.38
N VAL A 164 3.26 -6.09 1.94
CA VAL A 164 3.31 -6.79 3.22
C VAL A 164 3.48 -8.28 2.92
N SER A 165 4.42 -8.92 3.62
CA SER A 165 4.81 -10.30 3.35
C SER A 165 3.93 -11.32 4.08
N PRO A 166 3.44 -12.37 3.38
CA PRO A 166 2.71 -13.49 3.98
C PRO A 166 3.62 -14.44 4.77
N VAL A 167 4.93 -14.28 4.69
CA VAL A 167 5.90 -15.17 5.36
C VAL A 167 5.72 -15.07 6.89
N LYS A 168 5.63 -16.25 7.53
CA LYS A 168 5.36 -16.43 8.97
C LYS A 168 4.06 -15.78 9.48
N PHE A 169 3.16 -15.37 8.59
CA PHE A 169 1.89 -14.76 8.99
C PHE A 169 1.05 -15.73 9.84
N LEU A 170 0.93 -16.98 9.39
CA LEU A 170 0.13 -18.00 10.08
C LEU A 170 0.59 -18.26 11.52
N GLU A 171 1.89 -18.15 11.81
CA GLU A 171 2.44 -18.36 13.15
C GLU A 171 1.89 -17.38 14.18
N SER A 172 1.55 -16.16 13.75
CA SER A 172 1.01 -15.09 14.59
C SER A 172 -0.50 -14.88 14.42
N TYR A 173 -1.07 -15.41 13.32
CA TYR A 173 -2.46 -15.21 12.99
C TYR A 173 -3.41 -15.83 14.03
N ASP A 174 -3.12 -17.05 14.49
CA ASP A 174 -3.95 -17.75 15.47
C ASP A 174 -4.04 -16.99 16.80
N ASP A 175 -2.93 -16.41 17.26
CA ASP A 175 -2.89 -15.56 18.46
C ASP A 175 -3.71 -14.28 18.27
N PHE A 176 -3.67 -13.68 17.08
CA PHE A 176 -4.49 -12.53 16.73
C PHE A 176 -5.98 -12.89 16.74
N VAL A 177 -6.39 -14.03 16.15
CA VAL A 177 -7.78 -14.51 16.16
C VAL A 177 -8.26 -14.75 17.60
N GLN A 178 -7.48 -15.45 18.41
CA GLN A 178 -7.82 -15.68 19.83
C GLN A 178 -7.97 -14.37 20.60
N CYS A 179 -7.14 -13.36 20.32
CA CYS A 179 -7.30 -12.04 20.90
C CYS A 179 -8.65 -11.41 20.48
N ARG A 180 -8.99 -11.45 19.17
CA ARG A 180 -10.24 -10.89 18.65
C ARG A 180 -11.47 -11.53 19.30
N GLU A 181 -11.47 -12.85 19.49
CA GLU A 181 -12.57 -13.58 20.13
C GLU A 181 -12.80 -13.12 21.58
N LYS A 182 -11.72 -12.95 22.36
CA LYS A 182 -11.81 -12.46 23.75
C LYS A 182 -12.45 -11.07 23.83
N LEU A 183 -12.21 -10.19 22.85
CA LEU A 183 -12.86 -8.87 22.78
C LEU A 183 -14.37 -8.99 22.54
N LEU A 184 -14.81 -9.93 21.70
CA LEU A 184 -16.23 -10.14 21.41
C LEU A 184 -16.98 -10.68 22.64
N HIS A 185 -16.39 -11.63 23.37
CA HIS A 185 -16.99 -12.20 24.56
C HIS A 185 -17.05 -11.25 25.75
N SER A 186 -16.12 -10.29 25.85
CA SER A 186 -16.14 -9.27 26.93
C SER A 186 -17.44 -8.46 26.96
N ARG A 187 -18.13 -8.32 25.82
CA ARG A 187 -19.44 -7.65 25.69
C ARG A 187 -20.59 -8.40 26.37
N SER A 188 -20.47 -9.71 26.59
CA SER A 188 -21.54 -10.54 27.16
C SER A 188 -21.65 -10.45 28.70
N ARG A 189 -20.73 -9.78 29.38
CA ARG A 189 -20.88 -9.39 30.80
C ARG A 189 -21.45 -7.98 30.93
N VAL A 190 -22.67 -7.76 30.45
CA VAL A 190 -23.52 -6.73 31.03
C VAL A 190 -24.44 -7.46 32.00
N VAL A 191 -24.02 -7.50 33.27
CA VAL A 191 -24.85 -8.01 34.37
C VAL A 191 -25.91 -6.95 34.63
N TYR A 192 -27.18 -7.30 34.37
CA TYR A 192 -28.34 -6.68 35.01
C TYR A 192 -28.83 -7.62 36.11
#